data_AF-A0A7C2SC65-F1
#
_entry.id   AF-A0A7C2SC65-F1
#
_cell.length_a   1.000
_cell.length_b   1.000
_cell.length_c   1.000
_cell.angle_alpha   90.00
_cell.angle_beta   90.00
_cell.angle_gamma   90.00
#
_symmetry.space_group_name_H-M   'P 1'
#
loop_
_entity.id
_entity.type
_entity.pdbx_description
1 polymer ?
#
loop_
_entity_poly.entity_id
_entity_poly.type
_entity_poly.pdbx_seq_one_letter_code
_entity_poly.pdbx_strand_id
1 'polypeptide(L)'
;MARAAPAGSLDPTCGRGVVKPEDCILFSGAASGAEAAFGAAAERCGVDEVNFTFEGHHDARRRGIRVLTHEELQHGDVSLSYVSRLMHRSYPDTPLFKKVLQTIWHQVNHGQEIYVVGKILPDETVKGGTGWGAEFAKLCNKPLFVFDQERDGWFRWSGDAFEPAPDPVVRHPHFCGTGTRFLAENGQAAIDALFDRTFR
;
A
#
# COMPACT_ATOMS: atom_id res chain seq x y z
N MET A 1 -2.95 28.86 44.97
CA MET A 1 -4.25 28.32 44.52
C MET A 1 -3.98 27.17 43.57
N ALA A 2 -4.20 25.94 44.04
CA ALA A 2 -4.11 24.74 43.21
C ALA A 2 -5.39 24.60 42.38
N ARG A 3 -5.28 24.39 41.07
CA ARG A 3 -6.38 23.89 40.24
C ARG A 3 -6.00 22.49 39.77
N ALA A 4 -6.81 21.53 40.22
CA ALA A 4 -6.78 20.14 39.84
C ALA A 4 -7.08 19.96 38.34
N ALA A 5 -6.47 18.92 37.77
CA ALA A 5 -6.70 18.46 36.40
C ALA A 5 -8.13 17.96 36.18
N PRO A 6 -8.65 17.95 34.93
CA PRO A 6 -9.53 16.89 34.51
C PRO A 6 -8.68 15.74 33.94
N ALA A 7 -8.89 14.55 34.48
CA ALA A 7 -8.46 13.30 33.88
C ALA A 7 -9.03 13.21 32.46
N GLY A 8 -8.16 13.28 31.45
CA GLY A 8 -8.51 13.00 30.07
C GLY A 8 -8.92 11.54 29.96
N SER A 9 -10.15 11.32 29.54
CA SER A 9 -10.79 10.02 29.36
C SER A 9 -9.92 9.08 28.52
N LEU A 10 -9.67 7.89 29.05
CA LEU A 10 -9.32 6.73 28.23
C LEU A 10 -10.44 6.52 27.22
N ASP A 11 -10.14 6.69 25.93
CA ASP A 11 -11.05 6.34 24.84
C ASP A 11 -11.35 4.83 24.92
N PRO A 12 -12.60 4.41 25.15
CA PRO A 12 -12.93 3.01 25.39
C PRO A 12 -13.10 2.20 24.09
N THR A 13 -12.61 2.68 22.95
CA THR A 13 -12.65 1.93 21.69
C THR A 13 -11.50 0.91 21.56
N CYS A 14 -11.18 0.20 22.65
CA CYS A 14 -10.51 -1.10 22.57
C CYS A 14 -11.57 -2.22 22.35
N GLY A 15 -12.39 -2.04 21.32
CA GLY A 15 -13.36 -3.02 20.83
C GLY A 15 -12.86 -3.61 19.52
N ARG A 16 -12.81 -4.94 19.43
CA ARG A 16 -12.45 -5.75 18.25
C ARG A 16 -13.19 -5.27 16.99
N GLY A 17 -12.55 -4.46 16.16
CA GLY A 17 -13.08 -4.04 14.86
C GLY A 17 -12.47 -4.87 13.74
N VAL A 18 -12.77 -6.17 13.70
CA VAL A 18 -12.39 -7.00 12.55
C VAL A 18 -13.32 -6.64 11.40
N VAL A 19 -12.77 -6.05 10.34
CA VAL A 19 -13.53 -5.77 9.10
C VAL A 19 -13.96 -7.09 8.47
N LYS A 20 -15.17 -7.12 7.90
CA LYS A 20 -15.67 -8.32 7.22
C LYS A 20 -15.18 -8.37 5.79
N PRO A 21 -14.84 -9.54 5.24
CA PRO A 21 -14.37 -9.65 3.87
C PRO A 21 -15.33 -9.06 2.84
N GLU A 22 -16.64 -9.27 3.01
CA GLU A 22 -17.66 -8.80 2.08
C GLU A 22 -17.86 -7.27 2.07
N ASP A 23 -17.37 -6.57 3.09
CA ASP A 23 -17.38 -5.11 3.17
C ASP A 23 -16.06 -4.51 2.65
N CYS A 24 -15.08 -5.35 2.32
CA CYS A 24 -13.72 -4.93 2.01
C CYS A 24 -13.44 -4.86 0.50
N ILE A 25 -12.64 -3.86 0.10
CA ILE A 25 -12.09 -3.72 -1.25
C ILE A 25 -10.58 -3.52 -1.17
N LEU A 26 -9.85 -4.42 -1.82
CA LEU A 26 -8.42 -4.30 -2.10
C LEU A 26 -8.20 -3.48 -3.38
N PHE A 27 -7.45 -2.38 -3.27
CA PHE A 27 -6.95 -1.61 -4.41
C PHE A 27 -5.50 -2.01 -4.74
N SER A 28 -5.21 -2.29 -6.01
CA SER A 28 -3.88 -2.71 -6.47
C SER A 28 -3.66 -2.41 -7.97
N GLY A 29 -2.52 -2.82 -8.55
CA GLY A 29 -2.10 -2.49 -9.92
C GLY A 29 -2.02 -3.65 -10.91
N ALA A 30 -2.49 -4.84 -10.52
CA ALA A 30 -2.39 -6.09 -11.28
C ALA A 30 -0.98 -6.47 -11.80
N ALA A 31 0.10 -5.87 -11.30
CA ALA A 31 1.44 -6.27 -11.67
C ALA A 31 1.79 -7.66 -11.10
N SER A 32 2.83 -8.28 -11.64
CA SER A 32 3.40 -9.50 -11.07
C SER A 32 4.02 -9.26 -9.68
N GLY A 33 4.28 -10.34 -8.95
CA GLY A 33 4.89 -10.28 -7.63
C GLY A 33 3.85 -9.94 -6.55
N ALA A 34 4.14 -8.92 -5.75
CA ALA A 34 3.35 -8.59 -4.56
C ALA A 34 1.88 -8.29 -4.89
N GLU A 35 1.60 -7.52 -5.95
CA GLU A 35 0.22 -7.15 -6.32
C GLU A 35 -0.63 -8.37 -6.69
N ALA A 36 -0.07 -9.29 -7.50
CA ALA A 36 -0.71 -10.55 -7.80
C ALA A 36 -0.97 -11.41 -6.55
N ALA A 37 -0.03 -11.42 -5.60
CA ALA A 37 -0.13 -12.15 -4.34
C ALA A 37 -1.20 -11.56 -3.40
N PHE A 38 -1.24 -10.23 -3.24
CA PHE A 38 -2.28 -9.52 -2.51
C PHE A 38 -3.66 -9.87 -3.08
N GLY A 39 -3.81 -9.79 -4.41
CA GLY A 39 -5.06 -10.14 -5.07
C GLY A 39 -5.44 -11.61 -4.85
N ALA A 40 -4.49 -12.55 -4.94
CA ALA A 40 -4.76 -13.96 -4.71
C ALA A 40 -5.20 -14.23 -3.26
N ALA A 41 -4.62 -13.53 -2.28
CA ALA A 41 -5.04 -13.61 -0.89
C ALA A 41 -6.44 -13.02 -0.67
N ALA A 42 -6.75 -11.88 -1.30
CA ALA A 42 -8.07 -11.26 -1.27
C ALA A 42 -9.16 -12.19 -1.82
N GLU A 43 -8.93 -12.78 -2.99
CA GLU A 43 -9.86 -13.73 -3.61
C GLU A 43 -10.13 -14.95 -2.73
N ARG A 44 -9.09 -15.54 -2.11
CA ARG A 44 -9.26 -16.67 -1.18
C ARG A 44 -10.06 -16.32 0.07
N CYS A 45 -10.05 -15.06 0.48
CA CYS A 45 -10.76 -14.58 1.66
C CYS A 45 -12.14 -13.99 1.34
N GLY A 46 -12.54 -13.92 0.07
CA GLY A 46 -13.81 -13.33 -0.34
C GLY A 46 -13.83 -11.79 -0.34
N VAL A 47 -12.64 -11.16 -0.39
CA VAL A 47 -12.49 -9.71 -0.50
C VAL A 47 -12.58 -9.28 -1.96
N ASP A 48 -13.33 -8.21 -2.23
CA ASP A 48 -13.38 -7.63 -3.57
C ASP A 48 -12.07 -6.92 -3.92
N GLU A 49 -11.78 -6.86 -5.21
CA GLU A 49 -10.53 -6.22 -5.68
C GLU A 49 -10.79 -5.30 -6.86
N VAL A 50 -10.05 -4.20 -6.88
CA VAL A 50 -9.95 -3.28 -8.01
C VAL A 50 -8.48 -3.15 -8.36
N ASN A 51 -8.14 -3.59 -9.56
CA ASN A 51 -6.80 -3.52 -10.12
C ASN A 51 -6.73 -2.42 -11.17
N PHE A 52 -6.17 -1.27 -10.82
CA PHE A 52 -5.97 -0.16 -11.75
C PHE A 52 -4.86 -0.51 -12.74
N THR A 53 -5.13 -0.29 -14.03
CA THR A 53 -4.17 -0.55 -15.11
C THR A 53 -4.37 0.45 -16.25
N PHE A 54 -3.61 0.32 -17.33
CA PHE A 54 -3.71 1.14 -18.53
C PHE A 54 -3.41 0.32 -19.78
N GLU A 55 -3.81 0.82 -20.94
CA GLU A 55 -3.57 0.15 -22.22
C GLU A 55 -2.05 -0.06 -22.47
N GLY A 56 -1.69 -1.31 -22.75
CA GLY A 56 -0.30 -1.74 -22.95
C GLY A 56 0.45 -2.13 -21.67
N HIS A 57 -0.20 -2.12 -20.51
CA HIS A 57 0.37 -2.67 -19.29
C HIS A 57 0.35 -4.22 -19.31
N HIS A 58 1.34 -4.84 -18.68
CA HIS A 58 1.43 -6.29 -18.58
C HIS A 58 0.80 -6.77 -17.28
N ASP A 59 -0.50 -7.02 -17.30
CA ASP A 59 -1.26 -7.46 -16.12
C ASP A 59 -1.04 -8.97 -15.85
N ALA A 60 -0.56 -9.28 -14.65
CA ALA A 60 -0.46 -10.64 -14.12
C ALA A 60 -1.80 -11.13 -13.54
N ARG A 61 -2.65 -10.20 -13.09
CA ARG A 61 -3.98 -10.48 -12.55
C ARG A 61 -5.06 -9.93 -13.47
N ARG A 62 -6.19 -10.63 -13.61
CA ARG A 62 -7.30 -10.25 -14.52
C ARG A 62 -8.60 -9.91 -13.80
N ARG A 63 -8.78 -10.39 -12.56
CA ARG A 63 -9.93 -10.06 -11.73
C ARG A 63 -9.87 -8.59 -11.30
N GLY A 64 -11.04 -7.94 -11.21
CA GLY A 64 -11.16 -6.56 -10.76
C GLY A 64 -10.48 -5.50 -11.65
N ILE A 65 -10.10 -5.82 -12.89
CA ILE A 65 -9.35 -4.90 -13.75
C ILE A 65 -10.17 -3.64 -14.05
N ARG A 66 -9.55 -2.48 -13.77
CA ARG A 66 -10.01 -1.17 -14.15
C ARG A 66 -8.96 -0.50 -15.04
N VAL A 67 -9.17 -0.57 -16.36
CA VAL A 67 -8.34 0.14 -17.33
C VAL A 67 -8.66 1.63 -17.23
N LEU A 68 -7.66 2.44 -16.87
CA LEU A 68 -7.77 3.89 -16.75
C LEU A 68 -7.68 4.55 -18.12
N THR A 69 -8.56 5.51 -18.37
CA THR A 69 -8.49 6.35 -19.58
C THR A 69 -7.33 7.34 -19.50
N HIS A 70 -7.03 8.02 -20.61
CA HIS A 70 -6.03 9.09 -20.59
C HIS A 70 -6.38 10.20 -19.59
N GLU A 71 -7.65 10.62 -19.53
CA GLU A 71 -8.12 11.66 -18.60
C GLU A 71 -7.97 11.22 -17.14
N GLU A 72 -8.36 9.98 -16.83
CA GLU A 72 -8.23 9.43 -15.46
C GLU A 72 -6.76 9.33 -15.04
N LEU A 73 -5.87 8.92 -15.95
CA LEU A 73 -4.43 8.90 -15.68
C LEU A 73 -3.87 10.29 -15.35
N GLN A 74 -4.40 11.36 -15.95
CA GLN A 74 -3.97 12.73 -15.65
C GLN A 74 -4.28 13.16 -14.21
N HIS A 75 -5.28 12.57 -13.53
CA HIS A 75 -5.54 12.89 -12.13
C HIS A 75 -4.38 12.48 -11.20
N GLY A 76 -3.62 11.46 -11.58
CA GLY A 76 -2.42 11.01 -10.87
C GLY A 76 -1.13 11.61 -11.44
N ASP A 77 -1.20 12.64 -12.28
CA ASP A 77 -0.01 13.20 -12.90
C ASP A 77 0.89 13.87 -11.87
N VAL A 78 2.19 13.57 -11.95
CA VAL A 78 3.19 14.09 -11.04
C VAL A 78 4.48 14.39 -11.79
N SER A 79 5.10 15.50 -11.43
CA SER A 79 6.41 15.85 -11.97
C SER A 79 7.46 14.82 -11.57
N LEU A 80 8.13 14.21 -12.56
CA LEU A 80 9.24 13.30 -12.31
C LEU A 80 10.38 13.96 -11.55
N SER A 81 10.60 15.27 -11.72
CA SER A 81 11.62 15.99 -10.95
C SER A 81 11.25 16.11 -9.48
N TYR A 82 9.95 16.22 -9.17
CA TYR A 82 9.45 16.18 -7.79
C TYR A 82 9.65 14.80 -7.18
N VAL A 83 9.21 13.73 -7.87
CA VAL A 83 9.40 12.35 -7.40
C VAL A 83 10.89 12.04 -7.21
N SER A 84 11.75 12.46 -8.13
CA SER A 84 13.18 12.21 -8.04
C SER A 84 13.84 12.89 -6.83
N ARG A 85 13.40 14.12 -6.51
CA ARG A 85 13.85 14.85 -5.32
C ARG A 85 13.37 14.20 -4.04
N LEU A 86 12.08 13.83 -3.99
CA LEU A 86 11.47 13.20 -2.82
C LEU A 86 12.09 11.83 -2.51
N MET A 87 12.41 11.05 -3.56
CA MET A 87 12.95 9.70 -3.46
C MET A 87 14.49 9.64 -3.44
N HIS A 88 15.17 10.80 -3.54
CA HIS A 88 16.63 10.91 -3.67
C HIS A 88 17.24 10.03 -4.79
N ARG A 89 16.57 9.89 -5.94
CA ARG A 89 17.05 9.07 -7.07
C ARG A 89 16.49 9.51 -8.41
N SER A 90 17.17 9.14 -9.48
CA SER A 90 16.70 9.39 -10.85
C SER A 90 15.81 8.26 -11.34
N TYR A 91 14.76 8.63 -12.07
CA TYR A 91 13.87 7.69 -12.73
C TYR A 91 13.89 7.88 -14.26
N PRO A 92 13.59 6.84 -15.06
CA PRO A 92 13.46 6.99 -16.50
C PRO A 92 12.31 7.93 -16.86
N ASP A 93 12.61 8.97 -17.64
CA ASP A 93 11.57 9.85 -18.22
C ASP A 93 10.97 9.20 -19.47
N THR A 94 10.13 8.20 -19.26
CA THR A 94 9.41 7.50 -20.33
C THR A 94 7.89 7.58 -20.14
N PRO A 95 7.09 7.63 -21.22
CA PRO A 95 5.64 7.63 -21.12
C PRO A 95 5.10 6.43 -20.33
N LEU A 96 5.69 5.25 -20.51
CA LEU A 96 5.32 4.04 -19.78
C LEU A 96 5.53 4.21 -18.28
N PHE A 97 6.69 4.74 -17.87
CA PHE A 97 6.99 4.95 -16.46
C PHE A 97 6.05 5.98 -15.82
N LYS A 98 5.70 7.06 -16.54
CA LYS A 98 4.69 8.03 -16.08
C LYS A 98 3.33 7.37 -15.83
N LYS A 99 2.84 6.55 -16.76
CA LYS A 99 1.59 5.80 -16.59
C LYS A 99 1.61 4.88 -15.37
N VAL A 100 2.76 4.27 -15.07
CA VAL A 100 2.93 3.47 -13.84
C VAL A 100 2.77 4.34 -12.58
N LEU A 101 3.41 5.51 -12.52
CA LEU A 101 3.27 6.41 -11.36
C LEU A 101 1.83 6.93 -11.20
N GLN A 102 1.18 7.28 -12.32
CA GLN A 102 -0.22 7.69 -12.36
C GLN A 102 -1.14 6.59 -11.84
N THR A 103 -0.87 5.34 -12.21
CA THR A 103 -1.66 4.18 -11.74
C THR A 103 -1.45 3.93 -10.24
N ILE A 104 -0.21 4.04 -9.75
CA ILE A 104 0.09 3.92 -8.30
C ILE A 104 -0.66 4.98 -7.50
N TRP A 105 -0.78 6.21 -8.02
CA TRP A 105 -1.58 7.24 -7.39
C TRP A 105 -3.03 6.79 -7.19
N HIS A 106 -3.66 6.18 -8.20
CA HIS A 106 -5.04 5.67 -8.07
C HIS A 106 -5.17 4.59 -7.01
N GLN A 107 -4.22 3.66 -6.93
CA GLN A 107 -4.21 2.60 -5.92
C GLN A 107 -4.22 3.19 -4.50
N VAL A 108 -3.25 4.07 -4.23
CA VAL A 108 -3.06 4.66 -2.91
C VAL A 108 -4.15 5.67 -2.59
N ASN A 109 -4.65 6.42 -3.57
CA ASN A 109 -5.72 7.41 -3.36
C ASN A 109 -7.03 6.74 -2.89
N HIS A 110 -7.36 5.57 -3.42
CA HIS A 110 -8.59 4.84 -3.05
C HIS A 110 -8.44 4.00 -1.77
N GLY A 111 -7.23 3.57 -1.40
CA GLY A 111 -6.99 2.87 -0.14
C GLY A 111 -6.98 3.83 1.06
N GLN A 112 -7.55 3.42 2.19
CA GLN A 112 -7.46 4.15 3.48
C GLN A 112 -6.25 3.68 4.29
N GLU A 113 -5.83 2.44 4.10
CA GLU A 113 -4.66 1.81 4.73
C GLU A 113 -3.80 1.17 3.65
N ILE A 114 -2.48 1.33 3.72
CA ILE A 114 -1.55 0.99 2.63
C ILE A 114 -0.56 -0.07 3.11
N TYR A 115 -0.54 -1.20 2.42
CA TYR A 115 0.40 -2.31 2.64
C TYR A 115 1.34 -2.45 1.45
N VAL A 116 2.63 -2.45 1.74
CA VAL A 116 3.69 -2.52 0.74
C VAL A 116 4.62 -3.68 1.05
N VAL A 117 4.92 -4.53 0.07
CA VAL A 117 6.03 -5.49 0.19
C VAL A 117 7.23 -4.99 -0.60
N GLY A 118 8.38 -4.81 0.05
CA GLY A 118 9.54 -4.22 -0.58
C GLY A 118 10.80 -4.23 0.27
N LYS A 119 11.58 -3.17 0.16
CA LYS A 119 12.82 -2.93 0.92
C LYS A 119 12.85 -1.48 1.37
N ILE A 120 13.04 -1.25 2.67
CA ILE A 120 13.23 0.07 3.26
C ILE A 120 14.71 0.43 3.16
N LEU A 121 15.00 1.56 2.56
CA LEU A 121 16.35 2.09 2.37
C LEU A 121 16.79 2.94 3.59
N PRO A 122 18.09 3.22 3.74
CA PRO A 122 18.60 4.02 4.86
C PRO A 122 18.07 5.47 4.92
N ASP A 123 17.50 5.96 3.82
CA ASP A 123 16.86 7.29 3.75
C ASP A 123 15.36 7.25 4.04
N GLU A 124 14.87 6.16 4.67
CA GLU A 124 13.47 5.94 5.03
C GLU A 124 12.49 5.88 3.86
N THR A 125 12.98 5.63 2.65
CA THR A 125 12.14 5.41 1.47
C THR A 125 12.08 3.94 1.09
N VAL A 126 11.09 3.54 0.28
CA VAL A 126 11.02 2.18 -0.28
C VAL A 126 11.70 2.11 -1.64
N LYS A 127 12.40 1.01 -1.91
CA LYS A 127 13.13 0.79 -3.18
C LYS A 127 12.19 0.69 -4.39
N GLY A 128 12.61 1.26 -5.52
CA GLY A 128 11.96 1.09 -6.83
C GLY A 128 10.77 2.02 -7.09
N GLY A 129 9.90 1.65 -8.04
CA GLY A 129 8.68 2.38 -8.37
C GLY A 129 7.61 2.31 -7.28
N THR A 130 7.56 1.20 -6.55
CA THR A 130 6.74 1.01 -5.34
C THR A 130 7.01 2.09 -4.28
N GLY A 131 8.25 2.62 -4.24
CA GLY A 131 8.62 3.74 -3.38
C GLY A 131 7.74 4.96 -3.53
N TRP A 132 7.30 5.27 -4.76
CA TRP A 132 6.36 6.38 -4.99
C TRP A 132 5.03 6.16 -4.25
N GLY A 133 4.49 4.94 -4.24
CA GLY A 133 3.25 4.63 -3.53
C GLY A 133 3.39 4.80 -2.02
N ALA A 134 4.53 4.39 -1.46
CA ALA A 134 4.84 4.60 -0.05
C ALA A 134 4.97 6.09 0.30
N GLU A 135 5.72 6.87 -0.47
CA GLU A 135 5.86 8.31 -0.21
C GLU A 135 4.54 9.06 -0.41
N PHE A 136 3.74 8.69 -1.41
CA PHE A 136 2.43 9.29 -1.60
C PHE A 136 1.48 8.99 -0.43
N ALA A 137 1.54 7.77 0.13
CA ALA A 137 0.80 7.44 1.36
C ALA A 137 1.22 8.32 2.54
N LYS A 138 2.53 8.60 2.71
CA LYS A 138 3.04 9.52 3.72
C LYS A 138 2.49 10.94 3.52
N LEU A 139 2.53 11.46 2.28
CA LEU A 139 1.99 12.79 1.96
C LEU A 139 0.49 12.91 2.26
N CYS A 140 -0.27 11.82 2.08
CA CYS A 140 -1.69 11.75 2.41
C CYS A 140 -1.97 11.47 3.90
N ASN A 141 -0.94 11.32 4.75
CA ASN A 141 -1.06 10.90 6.15
C ASN A 141 -1.87 9.60 6.34
N LYS A 142 -1.76 8.66 5.39
CA LYS A 142 -2.43 7.37 5.47
C LYS A 142 -1.60 6.38 6.29
N PRO A 143 -2.22 5.50 7.11
CA PRO A 143 -1.51 4.37 7.72
C PRO A 143 -0.74 3.58 6.65
N LEU A 144 0.58 3.52 6.81
CA LEU A 144 1.50 2.87 5.87
C LEU A 144 2.28 1.78 6.59
N PHE A 145 2.16 0.56 6.07
CA PHE A 145 2.89 -0.61 6.51
C PHE A 145 3.76 -1.14 5.37
N VAL A 146 5.02 -1.39 5.65
CA VAL A 146 5.99 -1.97 4.72
C VAL A 146 6.52 -3.26 5.29
N PHE A 147 6.35 -4.37 4.58
CA PHE A 147 7.11 -5.59 4.83
C PHE A 147 8.44 -5.48 4.11
N ASP A 148 9.53 -5.41 4.88
CA ASP A 148 10.88 -5.41 4.34
C ASP A 148 11.35 -6.86 4.19
N GLN A 149 11.50 -7.33 2.95
CA GLN A 149 11.89 -8.72 2.67
C GLN A 149 13.32 -9.04 3.14
N GLU A 150 14.21 -8.06 3.26
CA GLU A 150 15.59 -8.29 3.74
C GLU A 150 15.68 -8.30 5.26
N ARG A 151 14.80 -7.55 5.94
CA ARG A 151 14.71 -7.51 7.41
C ARG A 151 13.72 -8.53 7.97
N ASP A 152 12.97 -9.20 7.09
CA ASP A 152 11.97 -10.21 7.41
C ASP A 152 10.91 -9.73 8.43
N GLY A 153 10.35 -8.55 8.20
CA GLY A 153 9.45 -7.94 9.18
C GLY A 153 8.57 -6.82 8.63
N TRP A 154 7.45 -6.59 9.31
CA TRP A 154 6.55 -5.48 9.08
C TRP A 154 6.99 -4.24 9.86
N PHE A 155 6.96 -3.09 9.20
CA PHE A 155 7.26 -1.78 9.76
C PHE A 155 6.14 -0.80 9.43
N ARG A 156 5.78 0.05 10.39
CA ARG A 156 4.80 1.12 10.21
C ARG A 156 5.50 2.46 10.16
N TRP A 157 5.08 3.33 9.25
CA TRP A 157 5.51 4.73 9.27
C TRP A 157 4.89 5.47 10.46
N SER A 158 5.73 6.05 11.33
CA SER A 158 5.28 6.82 12.50
C SER A 158 5.05 8.31 12.22
N GLY A 159 5.50 8.80 11.06
CA GLY A 159 5.57 10.23 10.74
C GLY A 159 7.01 10.67 10.50
N ASP A 160 7.94 10.04 11.21
CA ASP A 160 9.38 10.37 11.17
C ASP A 160 10.25 9.18 10.72
N ALA A 161 9.88 7.95 11.10
CA ALA A 161 10.67 6.75 10.80
C ALA A 161 9.77 5.52 10.61
N PHE A 162 10.32 4.47 10.00
CA PHE A 162 9.74 3.13 10.02
C PHE A 162 10.03 2.41 11.33
N GLU A 163 8.99 2.15 12.11
CA GLU A 163 9.05 1.45 13.39
C GLU A 163 8.52 0.02 13.24
N PRO A 164 9.10 -0.98 13.94
CA PRO A 164 8.59 -2.35 13.91
C PRO A 164 7.11 -2.40 14.30
N ALA A 165 6.30 -3.04 13.45
CA ALA A 165 4.87 -3.19 13.64
C ALA A 165 4.51 -4.67 13.43
N PRO A 166 4.76 -5.53 14.44
CA PRO A 166 4.50 -6.95 14.30
C PRO A 166 3.00 -7.20 14.10
N ASP A 167 2.71 -8.20 13.28
CA ASP A 167 1.37 -8.72 13.05
C ASP A 167 0.30 -7.67 12.70
N PRO A 168 0.51 -6.85 11.66
CA PRO A 168 -0.54 -5.94 11.24
C PRO A 168 -1.77 -6.71 10.77
N VAL A 169 -2.93 -6.07 10.92
CA VAL A 169 -4.25 -6.51 10.45
C VAL A 169 -4.90 -5.35 9.71
N VAL A 170 -5.72 -5.65 8.71
CA VAL A 170 -6.51 -4.63 8.01
C VAL A 170 -7.59 -4.11 8.94
N ARG A 171 -7.64 -2.79 9.11
CA ARG A 171 -8.63 -2.12 9.97
C ARG A 171 -9.66 -1.32 9.18
N HIS A 172 -9.35 -1.02 7.93
CA HIS A 172 -10.20 -0.22 7.06
C HIS A 172 -10.82 -1.05 5.95
N PRO A 173 -12.13 -0.87 5.64
CA PRO A 173 -12.78 -1.60 4.56
C PRO A 173 -12.07 -1.42 3.21
N HIS A 174 -11.58 -0.22 2.94
CA HIS A 174 -10.87 0.11 1.71
C HIS A 174 -9.37 0.17 1.99
N PHE A 175 -8.58 -0.72 1.39
CA PHE A 175 -7.14 -0.78 1.62
C PHE A 175 -6.38 -1.05 0.33
N CYS A 176 -5.10 -0.67 0.30
CA CYS A 176 -4.23 -0.81 -0.85
C CYS A 176 -3.16 -1.87 -0.57
N GLY A 177 -2.94 -2.78 -1.52
CA GLY A 177 -1.85 -3.75 -1.49
C GLY A 177 -0.97 -3.58 -2.73
N THR A 178 0.28 -3.17 -2.54
CA THR A 178 1.24 -3.00 -3.63
C THR A 178 2.62 -3.50 -3.22
N GLY A 179 3.58 -3.53 -4.14
CA GLY A 179 4.91 -4.00 -3.78
C GLY A 179 5.86 -4.25 -4.94
N THR A 180 6.93 -4.96 -4.60
CA THR A 180 7.94 -5.45 -5.52
C THR A 180 7.38 -6.43 -6.56
N ARG A 181 7.93 -6.39 -7.78
CA ARG A 181 7.72 -7.43 -8.79
C ARG A 181 8.50 -8.72 -8.49
N PHE A 182 9.52 -8.62 -7.65
CA PHE A 182 10.38 -9.73 -7.21
C PHE A 182 9.98 -10.13 -5.80
N LEU A 183 8.83 -10.80 -5.69
CA LEU A 183 8.31 -11.29 -4.41
C LEU A 183 9.11 -12.52 -3.96
N ALA A 184 9.63 -12.48 -2.75
CA ALA A 184 10.29 -13.61 -2.10
C ALA A 184 9.28 -14.43 -1.28
N GLU A 185 9.67 -15.65 -0.88
CA GLU A 185 8.81 -16.56 -0.11
C GLU A 185 8.32 -15.94 1.20
N ASN A 186 9.19 -15.21 1.91
CA ASN A 186 8.81 -14.52 3.14
C ASN A 186 7.82 -13.38 2.89
N GLY A 187 7.95 -12.66 1.78
CA GLY A 187 6.97 -11.66 1.35
C GLY A 187 5.61 -12.26 1.06
N GLN A 188 5.56 -13.42 0.38
CA GLN A 188 4.33 -14.17 0.15
C GLN A 188 3.70 -14.61 1.48
N ALA A 189 4.49 -15.20 2.38
CA ALA A 189 4.03 -15.63 3.69
C ALA A 189 3.51 -14.46 4.54
N ALA A 190 4.14 -13.28 4.46
CA ALA A 190 3.71 -12.08 5.16
C ALA A 190 2.36 -11.56 4.66
N ILE A 191 2.10 -11.62 3.35
CA ILE A 191 0.78 -11.29 2.76
C ILE A 191 -0.25 -12.31 3.23
N ASP A 192 0.04 -13.61 3.12
CA ASP A 192 -0.90 -14.65 3.52
C ASP A 192 -1.26 -14.55 5.01
N ALA A 193 -0.27 -14.30 5.87
CA ALA A 193 -0.48 -14.09 7.30
C ALA A 193 -1.28 -12.81 7.61
N LEU A 194 -1.10 -11.72 6.85
CA LEU A 194 -1.91 -10.51 7.00
C LEU A 194 -3.40 -10.80 6.76
N PHE A 195 -3.73 -11.52 5.68
CA PHE A 195 -5.11 -11.86 5.35
C PHE A 195 -5.68 -12.90 6.33
N ASP A 196 -4.93 -13.95 6.66
CA ASP A 196 -5.37 -14.97 7.60
C ASP A 196 -5.66 -14.39 8.98
N ARG A 197 -4.80 -13.51 9.52
CA ARG A 197 -5.06 -12.84 10.80
C ARG A 197 -6.25 -11.88 10.77
N THR A 198 -6.57 -11.33 9.60
CA THR A 198 -7.64 -10.33 9.47
C THR A 198 -9.00 -11.00 9.25
N PHE A 199 -9.07 -12.05 8.42
CA PHE A 199 -10.34 -12.53 7.86
C PHE A 199 -10.70 -13.97 8.24
N ARG A 200 -9.89 -14.66 9.05
CA ARG A 200 -10.17 -16.01 9.57
C ARG A 200 -10.22 -16.04 11.09
#